data_AF-A0A2N2FJX1-F1
#
_entry.id   AF-A0A2N2FJX1-F1
#
_cell.length_a   1.000
_cell.length_b   1.000
_cell.length_c   1.000
_cell.angle_alpha   90.00
_cell.angle_beta   90.00
_cell.angle_gamma   90.00
#
_symmetry.space_group_name_H-M   'P 1'
#
loop_
_entity.id
_entity.type
_entity.pdbx_description
1 polymer ?
#
loop_
_entity_poly.entity_id
_entity_poly.type
_entity_poly.pdbx_seq_one_letter_code
_entity_poly.pdbx_strand_id
1 'polypeptide(L)'
;MKLKIWILTLMLVLAFGESVHAAETLSVDIFGPGQTRVNILVLPARGTNGQAATTLARSFGEYVSGDIGFLPFLRLAYLTEVLGGDPSKGVKSGDIDFKPLQLSRIDLVMTIGGSGQDIEARVYETFTRKLLVGKAYSQVDQGGVPHVADRFCAQLMRVLTGKSGFFDSTLAFSKKVNGGKELFTASALGRGLQQVTHDGGFNVSPSWSKDGGKLAYTNISDLGHRLGIWDRSSRVSRLRRFPGNIAISPTFTPDGQIAISLSLNGHPDIYLLNSDFKASQPLAPSWAISVSPSFDLSGRKMVFCSGRLGGPQIFILNRDTGVVDRVTYDGTYNTRPSLSPDGRFVVFARMTDSGHRIFIRDLVVNQERQISFGPGSDEDPSFDPDGYFVSFASSRGGGTKIYVTTRYGDPARLIPTGSGDAMAPAWGVAKALD
;
A
#
# COMPACT_ATOMS: atom_id res chain seq x y z
N MET A 1 -17.17 51.49 -58.85
CA MET A 1 -16.38 52.64 -58.35
C MET A 1 -15.65 52.18 -57.10
N LYS A 2 -14.32 52.33 -57.06
CA LYS A 2 -13.43 51.87 -55.98
C LYS A 2 -13.64 52.70 -54.70
N LEU A 3 -13.58 52.09 -53.51
CA LEU A 3 -12.59 52.48 -52.49
C LEU A 3 -12.49 51.45 -51.35
N LYS A 4 -11.24 51.01 -51.12
CA LYS A 4 -10.77 50.30 -49.93
C LYS A 4 -10.67 51.28 -48.75
N ILE A 5 -10.96 50.85 -47.53
CA ILE A 5 -10.19 51.23 -46.32
C ILE A 5 -10.08 49.98 -45.44
N TRP A 6 -8.85 49.68 -45.06
CA TRP A 6 -8.43 48.64 -44.12
C TRP A 6 -8.36 49.24 -42.72
N ILE A 7 -8.84 48.53 -41.70
CA ILE A 7 -8.36 48.69 -40.32
C ILE A 7 -8.09 47.29 -39.77
N LEU A 8 -6.80 46.99 -39.61
CA LEU A 8 -6.28 45.93 -38.75
C LEU A 8 -6.50 46.35 -37.29
N THR A 9 -7.09 45.47 -36.48
CA THR A 9 -6.83 45.46 -35.04
C THR A 9 -6.59 44.02 -34.58
N LEU A 10 -5.53 43.92 -33.78
CA LEU A 10 -4.79 42.75 -33.36
C LEU A 10 -5.51 41.96 -32.24
N MET A 11 -5.20 40.67 -32.19
CA MET A 11 -5.42 39.66 -31.15
C MET A 11 -5.66 40.16 -29.72
N LEU A 12 -6.54 39.47 -28.99
CA LEU A 12 -6.18 38.47 -27.96
C LEU A 12 -7.42 38.15 -27.10
N VAL A 13 -8.03 36.97 -27.29
CA VAL A 13 -8.89 36.39 -26.24
C VAL A 13 -8.53 34.91 -26.08
N LEU A 14 -7.95 34.67 -24.91
CA LEU A 14 -7.60 33.40 -24.28
C LEU A 14 -8.64 32.30 -24.51
N ALA A 15 -8.27 31.31 -25.30
CA ALA A 15 -8.87 29.99 -25.20
C ALA A 15 -8.31 29.33 -23.92
N PHE A 16 -9.08 29.35 -22.83
CA PHE A 16 -8.90 28.41 -21.74
C PHE A 16 -9.26 27.03 -22.26
N GLY A 17 -8.30 26.36 -22.90
CA GLY A 17 -8.34 24.93 -23.10
C GLY A 17 -8.16 24.28 -21.74
N GLU A 18 -9.26 23.90 -21.10
CA GLU A 18 -9.18 22.91 -20.03
C GLU A 18 -8.66 21.62 -20.64
N SER A 19 -7.38 21.36 -20.43
CA SER A 19 -6.80 20.04 -20.61
C SER A 19 -7.46 19.13 -19.58
N VAL A 20 -8.53 18.46 -20.00
CA VAL A 20 -9.05 17.27 -19.34
C VAL A 20 -7.93 16.23 -19.42
N HIS A 21 -7.07 16.21 -18.40
CA HIS A 21 -6.25 15.05 -18.12
C HIS A 21 -7.19 13.94 -17.69
N ALA A 22 -7.65 13.16 -18.67
CA ALA A 22 -8.10 11.81 -18.41
C ALA A 22 -6.95 11.08 -17.72
N ALA A 23 -7.05 10.92 -16.40
CA ALA A 23 -6.25 9.97 -15.67
C ALA A 23 -6.75 8.57 -16.10
N GLU A 24 -6.22 8.07 -17.21
CA GLU A 24 -6.33 6.65 -17.56
C GLU A 24 -5.53 5.84 -16.53
N THR A 25 -6.22 5.49 -15.45
CA THR A 25 -5.75 4.51 -14.47
C THR A 25 -6.20 3.10 -14.87
N LEU A 26 -5.20 2.23 -14.99
CA LEU A 26 -5.26 0.77 -15.09
C LEU A 26 -5.84 0.20 -16.40
N SER A 27 -5.11 0.35 -17.50
CA SER A 27 -5.14 -0.65 -18.58
C SER A 27 -4.02 -1.65 -18.34
N VAL A 28 -4.35 -2.79 -17.74
CA VAL A 28 -3.62 -4.01 -18.10
C VAL A 28 -4.21 -4.37 -19.45
N ASP A 29 -3.51 -4.06 -20.55
CA ASP A 29 -3.88 -4.57 -21.86
C ASP A 29 -3.64 -6.08 -21.82
N ILE A 30 -4.72 -6.79 -21.50
CA ILE A 30 -4.79 -8.23 -21.46
C ILE A 30 -4.73 -8.72 -22.92
N PHE A 31 -3.54 -9.14 -23.36
CA PHE A 31 -3.37 -9.81 -24.63
C PHE A 31 -3.97 -11.22 -24.54
N GLY A 32 -5.26 -11.35 -24.85
CA GLY A 32 -5.92 -12.64 -25.05
C GLY A 32 -7.38 -12.67 -24.59
N PRO A 33 -8.33 -13.11 -25.43
CA PRO A 33 -9.72 -13.29 -24.98
C PRO A 33 -9.76 -14.32 -23.83
N GLY A 34 -10.14 -13.87 -22.63
CA GLY A 34 -10.37 -14.71 -21.45
C GLY A 34 -9.19 -14.87 -20.48
N GLN A 35 -8.05 -14.20 -20.70
CA GLN A 35 -6.92 -14.26 -19.75
C GLN A 35 -7.08 -13.17 -18.67
N THR A 36 -7.01 -13.48 -17.39
CA THR A 36 -7.13 -12.45 -16.31
C THR A 36 -5.79 -12.03 -15.72
N ARG A 37 -4.69 -12.67 -16.17
CA ARG A 37 -3.32 -12.49 -15.66
C ARG A 37 -2.30 -12.54 -16.79
N VAL A 38 -1.24 -11.76 -16.63
CA VAL A 38 -0.07 -11.77 -17.51
C VAL A 38 0.87 -12.90 -17.07
N ASN A 39 1.17 -13.84 -17.95
CA ASN A 39 2.11 -14.93 -17.71
C ASN A 39 3.54 -14.39 -17.82
N ILE A 40 4.28 -14.45 -16.73
CA ILE A 40 5.69 -14.09 -16.69
C ILE A 40 6.55 -15.31 -16.37
N LEU A 41 7.58 -15.53 -17.18
CA LEU A 41 8.59 -16.56 -16.94
C LEU A 41 9.91 -15.91 -16.53
N VAL A 42 10.46 -16.32 -15.39
CA VAL A 42 11.83 -15.96 -15.00
C VAL A 42 12.75 -17.09 -15.45
N LEU A 43 13.63 -16.80 -16.41
CA LEU A 43 14.60 -17.76 -16.91
C LEU A 43 15.76 -17.96 -15.92
N PRO A 44 16.42 -19.14 -15.95
CA PRO A 44 17.61 -19.38 -15.14
C PRO A 44 18.66 -18.28 -15.32
N ALA A 45 19.26 -17.86 -14.21
CA ALA A 45 20.33 -16.86 -14.25
C ALA A 45 21.48 -17.33 -15.15
N ARG A 46 22.12 -16.40 -15.86
CA ARG A 46 23.25 -16.65 -16.76
C ARG A 46 24.50 -15.89 -16.29
N GLY A 47 25.67 -16.51 -16.43
CA GLY A 47 26.94 -15.80 -16.32
C GLY A 47 27.32 -15.15 -17.64
N THR A 48 28.26 -14.22 -17.59
CA THR A 48 28.84 -13.61 -18.80
C THR A 48 29.86 -14.53 -19.46
N ASN A 49 29.99 -14.48 -20.79
CA ASN A 49 31.04 -15.16 -21.57
C ASN A 49 31.12 -16.69 -21.34
N GLY A 50 29.98 -17.36 -21.22
CA GLY A 50 29.92 -18.83 -21.02
C GLY A 50 30.27 -19.30 -19.61
N GLN A 51 30.45 -18.38 -18.66
CA GLN A 51 30.60 -18.74 -17.25
C GLN A 51 29.26 -19.12 -16.61
N ALA A 52 29.32 -19.89 -15.52
CA ALA A 52 28.16 -20.16 -14.69
C ALA A 52 27.64 -18.86 -14.06
N ALA A 53 26.34 -18.77 -13.85
CA ALA A 53 25.75 -17.62 -13.15
C ALA A 53 26.34 -17.47 -11.74
N THR A 54 26.53 -16.23 -11.30
CA THR A 54 27.01 -15.96 -9.94
C THR A 54 25.96 -16.35 -8.90
N THR A 55 26.41 -16.61 -7.67
CA THR A 55 25.49 -16.88 -6.55
C THR A 55 24.57 -15.68 -6.30
N LEU A 56 25.07 -14.45 -6.50
CA LEU A 56 24.29 -13.22 -6.40
C LEU A 56 23.15 -13.16 -7.44
N ALA A 57 23.44 -13.46 -8.71
CA ALA A 57 22.43 -13.46 -9.77
C ALA A 57 21.35 -14.52 -9.54
N ARG A 58 21.73 -15.71 -9.04
CA ARG A 58 20.78 -16.77 -8.68
C ARG A 58 19.88 -16.33 -7.51
N SER A 59 20.48 -15.82 -6.43
CA SER A 59 19.74 -15.32 -5.28
C SER A 59 18.80 -14.15 -5.65
N PHE A 60 19.23 -13.24 -6.52
CA PHE A 60 18.39 -12.17 -7.05
C PHE A 60 17.14 -12.73 -7.76
N GLY A 61 17.30 -13.78 -8.58
CA GLY A 61 16.17 -14.43 -9.24
C GLY A 61 15.17 -15.07 -8.29
N GLU A 62 15.64 -15.66 -7.18
CA GLU A 62 14.79 -16.21 -6.13
C GLU A 62 13.96 -15.10 -5.46
N TYR A 63 14.60 -13.99 -5.08
CA TYR A 63 13.90 -12.84 -4.49
C TYR A 63 12.88 -12.22 -5.44
N VAL A 64 13.27 -11.95 -6.69
CA VAL A 64 12.34 -11.37 -7.68
C VAL A 64 11.15 -12.29 -7.94
N SER A 65 11.37 -13.61 -8.03
CA SER A 65 10.27 -14.57 -8.20
C SER A 65 9.30 -14.57 -7.02
N GLY A 66 9.82 -14.45 -5.79
CA GLY A 66 9.01 -14.28 -4.59
C GLY A 66 8.21 -12.97 -4.59
N ASP A 67 8.84 -11.87 -4.98
CA ASP A 67 8.29 -10.51 -4.94
C ASP A 67 7.20 -10.32 -6.00
N ILE A 68 7.46 -10.75 -7.23
CA ILE A 68 6.48 -10.82 -8.33
C ILE A 68 5.29 -11.66 -7.93
N GLY A 69 5.50 -12.68 -7.09
CA GLY A 69 4.43 -13.48 -6.54
C GLY A 69 3.33 -12.60 -5.95
N PHE A 70 3.65 -11.54 -5.20
CA PHE A 70 2.65 -10.69 -4.54
C PHE A 70 1.74 -9.94 -5.53
N LEU A 71 2.10 -9.88 -6.81
CA LEU A 71 1.33 -9.22 -7.85
C LEU A 71 0.27 -10.17 -8.42
N PRO A 72 -1.02 -10.01 -8.06
CA PRO A 72 -2.10 -10.95 -8.41
C PRO A 72 -2.45 -10.93 -9.90
N PHE A 73 -2.05 -9.89 -10.62
CA PHE A 73 -2.22 -9.75 -12.07
C PHE A 73 -1.09 -10.43 -12.84
N LEU A 74 -0.04 -10.91 -12.15
CA LEU A 74 1.01 -11.73 -12.74
C LEU A 74 0.79 -13.20 -12.35
N ARG A 75 0.99 -14.08 -13.32
CA ARG A 75 1.14 -15.52 -13.09
C ARG A 75 2.60 -15.88 -13.37
N LEU A 76 3.29 -16.33 -12.34
CA LEU A 76 4.63 -16.89 -12.51
C LEU A 76 4.50 -18.27 -13.19
N ALA A 77 4.99 -18.35 -14.42
CA ALA A 77 5.06 -19.58 -15.19
C ALA A 77 6.35 -20.35 -14.86
N TYR A 78 6.32 -21.66 -15.07
CA TYR A 78 7.47 -22.53 -14.86
C TYR A 78 8.17 -22.89 -16.17
N LEU A 79 9.48 -23.13 -16.12
CA LEU A 79 10.27 -23.53 -17.28
C LEU A 79 9.76 -24.82 -17.93
N THR A 80 9.16 -25.71 -17.14
CA THR A 80 8.54 -26.96 -17.61
C THR A 80 7.31 -26.74 -18.49
N GLU A 81 6.73 -25.54 -18.49
CA GLU A 81 5.64 -25.15 -19.38
C GLU A 81 6.14 -24.71 -20.77
N VAL A 82 7.44 -24.46 -20.91
CA VAL A 82 8.05 -24.03 -22.18
C VAL A 82 8.40 -25.23 -23.04
N LEU A 83 7.88 -25.23 -24.27
CA LEU A 83 8.19 -26.28 -25.25
C LEU A 83 9.70 -26.33 -25.54
N GLY A 84 10.35 -27.46 -25.27
CA GLY A 84 11.80 -27.62 -25.50
C GLY A 84 12.69 -27.07 -24.38
N GLY A 85 12.12 -26.61 -23.26
CA GLY A 85 12.88 -26.17 -22.08
C GLY A 85 13.39 -24.73 -22.17
N ASP A 86 14.59 -24.47 -21.67
CA ASP A 86 15.17 -23.13 -21.62
C ASP A 86 15.50 -22.59 -23.02
N PRO A 87 14.78 -21.55 -23.51
CA PRO A 87 14.98 -21.01 -24.84
C PRO A 87 16.11 -19.96 -24.90
N SER A 88 16.83 -19.73 -23.80
CA SER A 88 17.87 -18.70 -23.72
C SER A 88 19.29 -19.26 -23.74
N LYS A 89 20.19 -18.49 -24.36
CA LYS A 89 21.65 -18.66 -24.27
C LYS A 89 22.34 -17.50 -23.55
N GLY A 90 21.56 -16.49 -23.18
CA GLY A 90 22.02 -15.24 -22.61
C GLY A 90 20.84 -14.40 -22.13
N VAL A 91 21.04 -13.10 -22.10
CA VAL A 91 20.18 -12.13 -21.37
C VAL A 91 19.70 -10.99 -22.26
N LYS A 92 20.23 -10.89 -23.48
CA LYS A 92 19.78 -9.92 -24.47
C LYS A 92 18.73 -10.57 -25.36
N SER A 93 17.90 -9.73 -26.00
CA SER A 93 16.86 -10.20 -26.93
C SER A 93 17.40 -11.16 -28.00
N GLY A 94 18.59 -10.90 -28.55
CA GLY A 94 19.22 -11.79 -29.55
C GLY A 94 19.64 -13.17 -29.04
N ASP A 95 19.71 -13.37 -27.72
CA ASP A 95 20.10 -14.63 -27.09
C ASP A 95 18.89 -15.52 -26.74
N ILE A 96 17.66 -15.07 -27.03
CA ILE A 96 16.41 -15.70 -26.61
C ILE A 96 15.64 -16.17 -27.85
N ASP A 97 15.28 -17.45 -27.89
CA ASP A 97 14.28 -17.94 -28.82
C ASP A 97 12.87 -17.64 -28.28
N PHE A 98 12.21 -16.64 -28.86
CA PHE A 98 10.86 -16.25 -28.43
C PHE A 98 9.77 -17.20 -28.91
N LYS A 99 10.02 -18.05 -29.90
CA LYS A 99 8.98 -18.90 -30.50
C LYS A 99 8.41 -19.92 -29.50
N PRO A 100 9.23 -20.67 -28.73
CA PRO A 100 8.71 -21.53 -27.67
C PRO A 100 7.88 -20.79 -26.62
N LEU A 101 8.30 -19.57 -26.24
CA LEU A 101 7.62 -18.74 -25.25
C LEU A 101 6.21 -18.34 -25.73
N GLN A 102 6.11 -17.89 -26.98
CA GLN A 102 4.84 -17.52 -27.61
C GLN A 102 3.89 -18.72 -27.72
N LEU A 103 4.40 -19.88 -28.13
CA LEU A 103 3.62 -21.12 -28.23
C LEU A 103 3.11 -21.59 -26.86
N SER A 104 3.90 -21.38 -25.81
CA SER A 104 3.54 -21.64 -24.41
C SER A 104 2.72 -20.52 -23.75
N ARG A 105 2.29 -19.50 -24.51
CA ARG A 105 1.49 -18.36 -24.01
C ARG A 105 2.16 -17.61 -22.85
N ILE A 106 3.48 -17.50 -22.90
CA ILE A 106 4.24 -16.63 -21.99
C ILE A 106 4.18 -15.22 -22.57
N ASP A 107 3.64 -14.27 -21.81
CA ASP A 107 3.48 -12.87 -22.25
C ASP A 107 4.75 -12.06 -22.01
N LEU A 108 5.39 -12.30 -20.86
CA LEU A 108 6.62 -11.64 -20.43
C LEU A 108 7.71 -12.67 -20.13
N VAL A 109 8.93 -12.39 -20.59
CA VAL A 109 10.11 -13.17 -20.22
C VAL A 109 11.12 -12.29 -19.51
N MET A 110 11.56 -12.76 -18.35
CA MET A 110 12.60 -12.12 -17.56
C MET A 110 13.90 -12.92 -17.67
N THR A 111 14.99 -12.20 -17.97
CA THR A 111 16.34 -12.76 -17.97
C THR A 111 17.18 -12.11 -16.89
N ILE A 112 18.03 -12.89 -16.24
CA ILE A 112 18.93 -12.43 -15.19
C ILE A 112 20.36 -12.80 -15.58
N GLY A 113 21.24 -11.81 -15.52
CA GLY A 113 22.67 -11.93 -15.76
C GLY A 113 23.47 -11.46 -14.56
N GLY A 114 24.75 -11.79 -14.54
CA GLY A 114 25.68 -11.19 -13.58
C GLY A 114 27.10 -11.66 -13.78
N SER A 115 28.03 -10.86 -13.27
CA SER A 115 29.46 -11.15 -13.24
C SER A 115 30.08 -10.50 -12.00
N GLY A 116 30.89 -11.24 -11.25
CA GLY A 116 31.39 -10.75 -9.96
C GLY A 116 30.26 -10.29 -9.04
N GLN A 117 30.28 -9.00 -8.69
CA GLN A 117 29.26 -8.32 -7.86
C GLN A 117 28.21 -7.55 -8.66
N ASP A 118 28.23 -7.67 -9.99
CA ASP A 118 27.27 -7.02 -10.86
C ASP A 118 26.10 -7.97 -11.15
N ILE A 119 24.89 -7.42 -11.10
CA ILE A 119 23.64 -8.10 -11.41
C ILE A 119 22.93 -7.30 -12.49
N GLU A 120 22.42 -7.97 -13.52
CA GLU A 120 21.55 -7.35 -14.50
C GLU A 120 20.27 -8.15 -14.71
N ALA A 121 19.20 -7.44 -15.00
CA ALA A 121 17.87 -7.99 -15.13
C ALA A 121 17.12 -7.27 -16.24
N ARG A 122 16.43 -8.04 -17.08
CA ARG A 122 15.65 -7.52 -18.20
C ARG A 122 14.31 -8.23 -18.30
N VAL A 123 13.26 -7.49 -18.63
CA VAL A 123 11.94 -8.02 -18.95
C VAL A 123 11.60 -7.62 -20.39
N TYR A 124 11.29 -8.62 -21.20
CA TYR A 124 10.81 -8.45 -22.57
C TYR A 124 9.37 -8.89 -22.68
N GLU A 125 8.61 -8.17 -23.49
CA GLU A 125 7.33 -8.67 -24.01
C GLU A 125 7.64 -9.66 -25.14
N THR A 126 7.00 -10.83 -25.12
CA THR A 126 7.44 -11.97 -25.95
C THR A 126 7.00 -11.88 -27.41
N PHE A 127 5.88 -11.22 -27.72
CA PHE A 127 5.35 -11.17 -29.08
C PHE A 127 6.13 -10.18 -29.96
N THR A 128 6.27 -8.95 -29.48
CA THR A 128 6.99 -7.83 -30.10
C THR A 128 8.48 -7.84 -29.80
N ARG A 129 8.93 -8.62 -28.80
CA ARG A 129 10.33 -8.68 -28.31
C ARG A 129 10.82 -7.38 -27.69
N LYS A 130 9.89 -6.45 -27.41
CA LYS A 130 10.19 -5.13 -26.86
C LYS A 130 10.75 -5.28 -25.45
N LEU A 131 11.87 -4.62 -25.19
CA LEU A 131 12.39 -4.46 -23.82
C LEU A 131 11.46 -3.52 -23.05
N LEU A 132 10.85 -4.03 -21.98
CA LEU A 132 10.00 -3.25 -21.09
C LEU A 132 10.82 -2.63 -19.94
N VAL A 133 11.69 -3.43 -19.33
CA VAL A 133 12.55 -3.02 -18.21
C VAL A 133 13.94 -3.60 -18.42
N GLY A 134 14.98 -2.80 -18.25
CA GLY A 134 16.37 -3.27 -18.23
C GLY A 134 17.17 -2.49 -17.19
N LYS A 135 17.79 -3.20 -16.25
CA LYS A 135 18.64 -2.61 -15.21
C LYS A 135 19.89 -3.43 -14.97
N ALA A 136 20.93 -2.72 -14.58
CA ALA A 136 22.15 -3.27 -14.04
C ALA A 136 22.42 -2.61 -12.69
N TYR A 137 22.94 -3.40 -11.76
CA TYR A 137 23.30 -3.00 -10.40
C TYR A 137 24.72 -3.47 -10.17
N SER A 138 25.59 -2.54 -9.79
CA SER A 138 27.00 -2.82 -9.58
C SER A 138 27.34 -2.84 -8.10
N GLN A 139 28.40 -3.57 -7.74
CA GLN A 139 28.91 -3.66 -6.37
C GLN A 139 27.85 -4.15 -5.37
N VAL A 140 27.01 -5.09 -5.78
CA VAL A 140 25.98 -5.69 -4.92
C VAL A 140 26.63 -6.78 -4.07
N ASP A 141 26.53 -6.63 -2.75
CA ASP A 141 26.88 -7.70 -1.81
C ASP A 141 25.67 -8.62 -1.56
N GLN A 142 25.89 -9.72 -0.83
CA GLN A 142 24.84 -10.69 -0.53
C GLN A 142 23.69 -10.09 0.30
N GLY A 143 23.96 -9.09 1.15
CA GLY A 143 22.94 -8.41 1.96
C GLY A 143 22.11 -7.40 1.16
N GLY A 144 22.65 -6.87 0.07
CA GLY A 144 22.00 -5.90 -0.82
C GLY A 144 21.08 -6.53 -1.86
N VAL A 145 21.24 -7.82 -2.16
CA VAL A 145 20.42 -8.53 -3.16
C VAL A 145 18.90 -8.35 -2.97
N PRO A 146 18.33 -8.50 -1.74
CA PRO A 146 16.89 -8.34 -1.55
C PRO A 146 16.43 -6.90 -1.86
N HIS A 147 17.21 -5.90 -1.47
CA HIS A 147 16.87 -4.50 -1.75
C HIS A 147 16.91 -4.17 -3.24
N VAL A 148 17.85 -4.76 -3.96
CA VAL A 148 17.94 -4.63 -5.42
C VAL A 148 16.77 -5.33 -6.12
N ALA A 149 16.32 -6.48 -5.60
CA ALA A 149 15.12 -7.18 -6.07
C ALA A 149 13.84 -6.35 -5.87
N ASP A 150 13.65 -5.76 -4.67
CA ASP A 150 12.53 -4.85 -4.39
C ASP A 150 12.48 -3.69 -5.40
N ARG A 151 13.63 -3.03 -5.62
CA ARG A 151 13.74 -1.90 -6.56
C ARG A 151 13.42 -2.31 -7.99
N PHE A 152 13.86 -3.49 -8.41
CA PHE A 152 13.53 -4.01 -9.74
C PHE A 152 12.02 -4.28 -9.88
N CYS A 153 11.40 -4.91 -8.88
CA CYS A 153 9.97 -5.21 -8.88
C CYS A 153 9.12 -3.93 -8.82
N ALA A 154 9.54 -2.91 -8.08
CA ALA A 154 8.91 -1.59 -8.08
C ALA A 154 8.89 -0.97 -9.48
N GLN A 155 10.01 -1.06 -10.21
CA GLN A 155 10.09 -0.54 -11.58
C GLN A 155 9.26 -1.36 -12.57
N LEU A 156 9.26 -2.69 -12.43
CA LEU A 156 8.40 -3.55 -13.23
C LEU A 156 6.92 -3.21 -13.00
N MET A 157 6.50 -3.05 -11.73
CA MET A 157 5.14 -2.64 -11.39
C MET A 157 4.81 -1.29 -12.01
N ARG A 158 5.74 -0.32 -11.98
CA ARG A 158 5.56 1.00 -12.58
C ARG A 158 5.35 0.94 -14.09
N VAL A 159 6.16 0.15 -14.79
CA VAL A 159 6.03 -0.01 -16.25
C VAL A 159 4.72 -0.72 -16.62
N LEU A 160 4.28 -1.69 -15.82
CA LEU A 160 3.07 -2.46 -16.10
C LEU A 160 1.77 -1.74 -15.72
N THR A 161 1.80 -0.86 -14.71
CA THR A 161 0.56 -0.32 -14.10
C THR A 161 0.55 1.20 -13.93
N GLY A 162 1.67 1.88 -14.19
CA GLY A 162 1.87 3.30 -13.84
C GLY A 162 2.09 3.56 -12.36
N LYS A 163 2.07 2.51 -11.51
CA LYS A 163 2.15 2.61 -10.05
C LYS A 163 3.24 1.72 -9.47
N SER A 164 3.80 2.10 -8.34
CA SER A 164 4.82 1.32 -7.61
C SER A 164 4.76 1.54 -6.10
N GLY A 165 3.71 2.21 -5.63
CA GLY A 165 3.57 2.65 -4.26
C GLY A 165 3.61 1.49 -3.27
N PHE A 166 3.08 0.32 -3.66
CA PHE A 166 3.21 -0.90 -2.87
C PHE A 166 4.68 -1.21 -2.52
N PHE A 167 5.57 -1.42 -3.50
CA PHE A 167 6.97 -1.78 -3.22
C PHE A 167 7.80 -0.64 -2.61
N ASP A 168 7.50 0.61 -2.97
CA ASP A 168 8.24 1.79 -2.49
C ASP A 168 7.83 2.23 -1.07
N SER A 169 6.77 1.64 -0.52
CA SER A 169 6.22 2.02 0.77
C SER A 169 6.87 1.29 1.94
N THR A 170 6.79 1.93 3.12
CA THR A 170 7.15 1.33 4.40
C THR A 170 5.88 1.00 5.17
N LEU A 171 5.76 -0.24 5.62
CA LEU A 171 4.67 -0.69 6.48
C LEU A 171 5.07 -0.46 7.94
N ALA A 172 4.24 0.24 8.70
CA ALA A 172 4.33 0.29 10.16
C ALA A 172 3.26 -0.61 10.78
N PHE A 173 3.54 -1.21 11.94
CA PHE A 173 2.58 -2.03 12.68
C PHE A 173 2.99 -2.15 14.14
N SER A 174 2.03 -2.51 14.99
CA SER A 174 2.28 -2.84 16.39
C SER A 174 2.65 -4.30 16.54
N LYS A 175 3.63 -4.58 17.39
CA LYS A 175 4.10 -5.93 17.67
C LYS A 175 4.23 -6.17 19.16
N LYS A 176 3.82 -7.35 19.63
CA LYS A 176 3.95 -7.75 21.04
C LYS A 176 5.42 -8.00 21.37
N VAL A 177 5.95 -7.27 22.35
CA VAL A 177 7.35 -7.35 22.81
C VAL A 177 7.37 -7.11 24.33
N ASN A 178 8.08 -7.97 25.07
CA ASN A 178 8.35 -7.81 26.51
C ASN A 178 7.10 -7.49 27.37
N GLY A 179 5.97 -8.15 27.09
CA GLY A 179 4.71 -7.94 27.82
C GLY A 179 3.89 -6.71 27.39
N GLY A 180 4.45 -5.83 26.55
CA GLY A 180 3.79 -4.68 25.95
C GLY A 180 3.60 -4.80 24.43
N LYS A 181 3.37 -3.66 23.78
CA LYS A 181 3.38 -3.54 22.31
C LYS A 181 4.25 -2.37 21.91
N GLU A 182 5.11 -2.59 20.93
CA GLU A 182 5.97 -1.56 20.33
C GLU A 182 5.70 -1.48 18.83
N LEU A 183 6.00 -0.35 18.22
CA LEU A 183 5.88 -0.17 16.78
C LEU A 183 7.11 -0.72 16.08
N PHE A 184 6.85 -1.35 14.94
CA PHE A 184 7.86 -1.87 14.04
C PHE A 184 7.59 -1.35 12.63
N THR A 185 8.64 -1.30 11.82
CA THR A 185 8.57 -0.99 10.41
C THR A 185 9.24 -2.08 9.59
N ALA A 186 8.72 -2.32 8.38
CA ALA A 186 9.33 -3.20 7.37
C ALA A 186 8.97 -2.70 5.96
N SER A 187 9.62 -3.24 4.93
CA SER A 187 9.13 -3.09 3.55
C SER A 187 7.77 -3.77 3.37
N ALA A 188 7.12 -3.54 2.23
CA ALA A 188 5.87 -4.20 1.85
C ALA A 188 5.93 -5.74 1.88
N LEU A 189 7.14 -6.29 1.79
CA LEU A 189 7.41 -7.73 1.78
C LEU A 189 8.01 -8.23 3.11
N GLY A 190 8.01 -7.40 4.16
CA GLY A 190 8.50 -7.75 5.50
C GLY A 190 10.02 -7.67 5.66
N ARG A 191 10.76 -7.13 4.68
CA ARG A 191 12.22 -6.97 4.77
C ARG A 191 12.61 -5.77 5.62
N GLY A 192 13.82 -5.79 6.17
CA GLY A 192 14.33 -4.68 6.98
C GLY A 192 13.52 -4.45 8.27
N LEU A 193 12.96 -5.52 8.84
CA LEU A 193 12.16 -5.46 10.05
C LEU A 193 12.92 -4.77 11.19
N GLN A 194 12.38 -3.65 11.67
CA GLN A 194 13.02 -2.82 12.68
C GLN A 194 12.00 -2.36 13.72
N GLN A 195 12.36 -2.44 15.01
CA GLN A 195 11.61 -1.77 16.08
C GLN A 195 11.88 -0.26 16.05
N VAL A 196 10.83 0.57 16.10
CA VAL A 196 10.97 2.03 16.04
C VAL A 196 10.66 2.74 17.36
N THR A 197 9.80 2.18 18.21
CA THR A 197 9.49 2.74 19.54
C THR A 197 10.06 1.88 20.66
N HIS A 198 10.41 2.53 21.77
CA HIS A 198 10.90 1.91 23.01
C HIS A 198 10.22 2.58 24.21
N ASP A 199 8.93 2.88 24.06
CA ASP A 199 8.22 3.82 24.93
C ASP A 199 7.50 3.12 26.10
N GLY A 200 7.51 1.79 26.11
CA GLY A 200 6.79 0.98 27.09
C GLY A 200 5.27 1.04 26.91
N GLY A 201 4.56 0.20 27.67
CA GLY A 201 3.11 0.07 27.56
C GLY A 201 2.67 -0.53 26.22
N PHE A 202 1.57 -0.02 25.67
CA PHE A 202 1.01 -0.46 24.40
C PHE A 202 1.04 0.68 23.38
N ASN A 203 1.93 0.57 22.40
CA ASN A 203 2.04 1.48 21.27
C ASN A 203 1.25 0.93 20.07
N VAL A 204 0.14 1.58 19.74
CA VAL A 204 -0.89 1.09 18.81
C VAL A 204 -1.41 2.15 17.85
N SER A 205 -2.06 1.69 16.77
CA SER A 205 -2.65 2.53 15.73
C SER A 205 -1.66 3.53 15.13
N PRO A 206 -0.55 3.05 14.52
CA PRO A 206 0.41 3.94 13.85
C PRO A 206 -0.22 4.64 12.63
N SER A 207 0.24 5.85 12.33
CA SER A 207 -0.09 6.59 11.11
C SER A 207 1.11 7.40 10.64
N TRP A 208 1.45 7.27 9.37
CA TRP A 208 2.57 7.98 8.75
C TRP A 208 2.19 9.39 8.32
N SER A 209 3.11 10.34 8.50
CA SER A 209 3.05 11.60 7.78
C SER A 209 3.26 11.39 6.29
N LYS A 210 2.72 12.30 5.46
CA LYS A 210 2.76 12.20 3.99
C LYS A 210 4.19 12.09 3.42
N ASP A 211 5.18 12.67 4.08
CA ASP A 211 6.60 12.61 3.72
C ASP A 211 7.33 11.33 4.23
N GLY A 212 6.65 10.49 5.01
CA GLY A 212 7.21 9.31 5.66
C GLY A 212 8.31 9.64 6.69
N GLY A 213 8.35 10.89 7.16
CA GLY A 213 9.32 11.39 8.13
C GLY A 213 8.89 11.17 9.58
N LYS A 214 7.60 11.05 9.86
CA LYS A 214 7.05 10.91 11.21
C LYS A 214 5.98 9.82 11.29
N LEU A 215 5.84 9.25 12.47
CA LEU A 215 4.78 8.31 12.84
C LEU A 215 4.02 8.85 14.06
N ALA A 216 2.71 9.05 13.92
CA ALA A 216 1.82 9.29 15.04
C ALA A 216 1.27 7.96 15.54
N TYR A 217 1.08 7.81 16.85
CA TYR A 217 0.53 6.59 17.43
C TYR A 217 -0.11 6.85 18.79
N THR A 218 -0.89 5.88 19.25
CA THR A 218 -1.45 5.85 20.59
C THR A 218 -0.50 5.12 21.51
N ASN A 219 -0.10 5.74 22.62
CA ASN A 219 0.58 5.06 23.72
C ASN A 219 -0.40 4.90 24.89
N ILE A 220 -0.57 3.66 25.37
CA ILE A 220 -1.41 3.33 26.52
C ILE A 220 -0.50 2.74 27.60
N SER A 221 -0.45 3.39 28.76
CA SER A 221 0.24 2.86 29.95
C SER A 221 -0.53 3.19 31.24
N ASP A 222 0.04 2.83 32.38
CA ASP A 222 -0.33 3.30 33.72
C ASP A 222 -0.49 4.83 33.83
N LEU A 223 0.18 5.58 32.97
CA LEU A 223 0.14 7.02 32.84
C LEU A 223 -1.05 7.55 32.02
N GLY A 224 -1.95 6.67 31.58
CA GLY A 224 -3.10 6.97 30.73
C GLY A 224 -2.80 6.94 29.24
N HIS A 225 -3.73 7.45 28.43
CA HIS A 225 -3.59 7.52 26.97
C HIS A 225 -2.79 8.76 26.56
N ARG A 226 -1.83 8.58 25.64
CA ARG A 226 -0.96 9.64 25.12
C ARG A 226 -0.85 9.57 23.60
N LEU A 227 -0.73 10.72 22.97
CA LEU A 227 -0.25 10.82 21.59
C LEU A 227 1.26 10.63 21.59
N GLY A 228 1.75 9.62 20.88
CA GLY A 228 3.15 9.48 20.54
C GLY A 228 3.44 10.01 19.14
N ILE A 229 4.58 10.67 18.97
CA ILE A 229 5.11 11.09 17.68
C ILE A 229 6.56 10.67 17.61
N TRP A 230 6.84 9.72 16.71
CA TRP A 230 8.19 9.26 16.41
C TRP A 230 8.73 9.99 15.19
N ASP A 231 9.97 10.48 15.28
CA ASP A 231 10.68 11.14 14.19
C ASP A 231 11.72 10.19 13.58
N ARG A 232 11.67 10.00 12.26
CA ARG A 232 12.54 9.07 11.54
C ARG A 232 14.00 9.53 11.50
N SER A 233 14.24 10.84 11.48
CA SER A 233 15.58 11.39 11.37
C SER A 233 16.35 11.26 12.69
N SER A 234 15.70 11.65 13.81
CA SER A 234 16.32 11.57 15.12
C SER A 234 16.14 10.21 15.79
N ARG A 235 15.21 9.37 15.31
CA ARG A 235 14.79 8.10 15.91
C ARG A 235 14.26 8.27 17.34
N VAL A 236 13.63 9.41 17.63
CA VAL A 236 13.13 9.75 18.97
C VAL A 236 11.61 9.85 18.97
N SER A 237 11.00 9.30 20.01
CA SER A 237 9.58 9.44 20.33
C SER A 237 9.34 10.62 21.26
N ARG A 238 8.26 11.37 21.02
CA ARG A 238 7.73 12.38 21.94
C ARG A 238 6.30 12.02 22.32
N LEU A 239 6.04 11.91 23.61
CA LEU A 239 4.72 11.58 24.15
C LEU A 239 4.03 12.82 24.69
N ARG A 240 2.76 12.99 24.36
CA ARG A 240 1.93 14.13 24.78
C ARG A 240 0.61 13.67 25.37
N ARG A 241 0.27 14.23 26.52
CA ARG A 241 -1.04 14.05 27.17
C ARG A 241 -2.00 15.14 26.72
N PHE A 242 -3.29 14.82 26.82
CA PHE A 242 -4.39 15.74 26.60
C PHE A 242 -5.32 15.69 27.83
N PRO A 243 -6.12 16.74 28.05
CA PRO A 243 -7.22 16.66 29.02
C PRO A 243 -8.17 15.50 28.68
N GLY A 244 -8.84 14.96 29.70
CA GLY A 244 -9.66 13.76 29.56
C GLY A 244 -8.86 12.46 29.77
N ASN A 245 -9.52 11.33 29.52
CA ASN A 245 -8.97 9.98 29.75
C ASN A 245 -8.63 9.24 28.45
N ILE A 246 -9.06 9.74 27.29
CA ILE A 246 -8.89 9.08 26.00
C ILE A 246 -8.15 10.01 25.04
N ALA A 247 -7.04 9.52 24.49
CA ALA A 247 -6.34 10.09 23.35
C ALA A 247 -5.85 8.95 22.45
N ILE A 248 -6.63 8.62 21.42
CA ILE A 248 -6.45 7.40 20.63
C ILE A 248 -6.61 7.62 19.12
N SER A 249 -6.10 6.66 18.36
CA SER A 249 -6.17 6.57 16.89
C SER A 249 -5.79 7.89 16.18
N PRO A 250 -4.60 8.45 16.45
CA PRO A 250 -4.15 9.62 15.71
C PRO A 250 -3.89 9.25 14.25
N THR A 251 -4.18 10.18 13.35
CA THR A 251 -3.88 10.07 11.93
C THR A 251 -3.31 11.37 11.42
N PHE A 252 -2.25 11.30 10.61
CA PHE A 252 -1.78 12.46 9.88
C PHE A 252 -2.74 12.77 8.74
N THR A 253 -3.11 14.04 8.63
CA THR A 253 -3.81 14.55 7.46
C THR A 253 -2.80 14.86 6.34
N PRO A 254 -3.23 14.92 5.06
CA PRO A 254 -2.32 15.17 3.94
C PRO A 254 -1.57 16.52 3.97
N ASP A 255 -2.06 17.48 4.75
CA ASP A 255 -1.46 18.80 5.01
C ASP A 255 -0.50 18.80 6.23
N GLY A 256 -0.32 17.66 6.89
CA GLY A 256 0.64 17.48 7.99
C GLY A 256 0.10 17.77 9.40
N GLN A 257 -1.19 18.09 9.54
CA GLN A 257 -1.85 18.14 10.85
C GLN A 257 -2.12 16.72 11.39
N ILE A 258 -2.57 16.63 12.65
CA ILE A 258 -2.96 15.35 13.26
C ILE A 258 -4.43 15.43 13.64
N ALA A 259 -5.25 14.53 13.11
CA ALA A 259 -6.57 14.27 13.64
C ALA A 259 -6.49 13.15 14.69
N ILE A 260 -7.16 13.30 15.83
CA ILE A 260 -7.08 12.38 16.97
C ILE A 260 -8.43 12.28 17.67
N SER A 261 -8.73 11.11 18.25
CA SER A 261 -9.95 10.92 19.03
C SER A 261 -9.69 11.28 20.51
N LEU A 262 -10.36 12.31 21.04
CA LEU A 262 -10.19 12.82 22.41
C LEU A 262 -11.52 12.83 23.17
N SER A 263 -11.50 12.58 24.48
CA SER A 263 -12.68 12.68 25.35
C SER A 263 -12.80 14.03 26.08
N LEU A 264 -12.74 15.15 25.35
CA LEU A 264 -12.81 16.49 25.95
C LEU A 264 -14.20 16.86 26.49
N ASN A 265 -15.27 16.26 25.93
CA ASN A 265 -16.66 16.60 26.25
C ASN A 265 -17.43 15.43 26.90
N GLY A 266 -16.73 14.51 27.57
CA GLY A 266 -17.33 13.35 28.25
C GLY A 266 -17.40 12.06 27.42
N HIS A 267 -17.35 12.17 26.08
CA HIS A 267 -17.20 11.05 25.15
C HIS A 267 -16.12 11.33 24.09
N PRO A 268 -15.48 10.30 23.50
CA PRO A 268 -14.56 10.47 22.39
C PRO A 268 -15.21 11.09 21.16
N ASP A 269 -14.63 12.19 20.69
CA ASP A 269 -14.90 12.81 19.40
C ASP A 269 -13.57 13.02 18.65
N ILE A 270 -13.65 13.30 17.35
CA ILE A 270 -12.47 13.47 16.50
C ILE A 270 -12.13 14.96 16.40
N TYR A 271 -10.91 15.32 16.78
CA TYR A 271 -10.40 16.68 16.79
C TYR A 271 -9.20 16.80 15.85
N LEU A 272 -9.09 17.94 15.17
CA LEU A 272 -7.87 18.32 14.46
C LEU A 272 -6.96 19.12 15.38
N LEU A 273 -5.68 18.77 15.42
CA LEU A 273 -4.66 19.46 16.19
C LEU A 273 -3.93 20.50 15.33
N ASN A 274 -3.67 21.67 15.90
CA ASN A 274 -2.75 22.64 15.30
C ASN A 274 -1.27 22.28 15.58
N SER A 275 -0.32 23.11 15.13
CA SER A 275 1.11 22.93 15.35
C SER A 275 1.54 22.84 16.82
N ASP A 276 0.78 23.48 17.72
CA ASP A 276 1.03 23.46 19.17
C ASP A 276 0.27 22.33 19.88
N PHE A 277 -0.35 21.42 19.11
CA PHE A 277 -1.19 20.34 19.59
C PHE A 277 -2.38 20.82 20.45
N LYS A 278 -2.94 21.97 20.10
CA LYS A 278 -4.22 22.43 20.63
C LYS A 278 -5.34 21.85 19.76
N ALA A 279 -6.33 21.25 20.40
CA ALA A 279 -7.52 20.74 19.73
C ALA A 279 -8.40 21.88 19.23
N SER A 280 -8.88 21.74 17.99
CA SER A 280 -9.92 22.60 17.39
C SER A 280 -11.32 22.17 17.83
N GLN A 281 -12.37 22.56 17.10
CA GLN A 281 -13.71 22.00 17.28
C GLN A 281 -13.76 20.55 16.75
N PRO A 282 -14.68 19.70 17.24
CA PRO A 282 -14.87 18.36 16.69
C PRO A 282 -15.15 18.39 15.19
N LEU A 283 -14.54 17.49 14.42
CA LEU A 283 -14.73 17.38 12.97
C LEU A 283 -16.09 16.81 12.59
N ALA A 284 -16.63 15.90 13.40
CA ALA A 284 -17.90 15.22 13.14
C ALA A 284 -18.73 15.06 14.44
N PRO A 285 -19.11 16.17 15.09
CA PRO A 285 -19.72 16.15 16.42
C PRO A 285 -20.98 15.28 16.45
N SER A 286 -21.13 14.51 17.52
CA SER A 286 -22.35 13.74 17.79
C SER A 286 -22.54 13.52 19.29
N TRP A 287 -23.71 13.01 19.67
CA TRP A 287 -23.98 12.57 21.04
C TRP A 287 -23.27 11.26 21.42
N ALA A 288 -22.70 10.56 20.43
CA ALA A 288 -22.07 9.26 20.58
C ALA A 288 -20.56 9.31 20.33
N ILE A 289 -19.89 8.19 20.64
CA ILE A 289 -18.47 7.97 20.36
C ILE A 289 -18.21 8.11 18.86
N SER A 290 -17.18 8.87 18.48
CA SER A 290 -16.61 8.94 17.13
C SER A 290 -15.09 8.76 17.21
N VAL A 291 -14.55 7.75 16.52
CA VAL A 291 -13.13 7.33 16.61
C VAL A 291 -12.58 6.81 15.29
N SER A 292 -11.26 6.55 15.26
CA SER A 292 -10.55 5.91 14.14
C SER A 292 -10.73 6.63 12.79
N PRO A 293 -10.36 7.92 12.71
CA PRO A 293 -10.40 8.67 11.45
C PRO A 293 -9.42 8.13 10.41
N SER A 294 -9.79 8.18 9.13
CA SER A 294 -8.92 7.93 7.97
C SER A 294 -9.31 8.87 6.83
N PHE A 295 -8.31 9.43 6.12
CA PHE A 295 -8.49 10.47 5.11
C PHE A 295 -8.08 9.99 3.71
N ASP A 296 -8.65 10.60 2.68
CA ASP A 296 -8.16 10.46 1.30
C ASP A 296 -6.91 11.34 1.08
N LEU A 297 -6.21 11.18 -0.05
CA LEU A 297 -5.00 11.95 -0.34
C LEU A 297 -5.24 13.46 -0.47
N SER A 298 -6.47 13.87 -0.81
CA SER A 298 -6.83 15.30 -0.86
C SER A 298 -7.15 15.86 0.52
N GLY A 299 -7.44 15.00 1.50
CA GLY A 299 -7.86 15.39 2.84
C GLY A 299 -9.29 15.92 2.90
N ARG A 300 -10.05 15.93 1.80
CA ARG A 300 -11.42 16.45 1.75
C ARG A 300 -12.45 15.45 2.27
N LYS A 301 -12.13 14.16 2.28
CA LYS A 301 -13.00 13.11 2.82
C LYS A 301 -12.35 12.48 4.03
N MET A 302 -13.15 12.22 5.06
CA MET A 302 -12.72 11.49 6.26
C MET A 302 -13.73 10.40 6.57
N VAL A 303 -13.31 9.14 6.59
CA VAL A 303 -14.11 8.05 7.17
C VAL A 303 -13.79 7.87 8.63
N PHE A 304 -14.77 7.42 9.40
CA PHE A 304 -14.62 7.19 10.83
C PHE A 304 -15.66 6.21 11.36
N CYS A 305 -15.39 5.63 12.52
CA CYS A 305 -16.30 4.74 13.22
C CYS A 305 -17.11 5.54 14.26
N SER A 306 -18.43 5.38 14.29
CA SER A 306 -19.30 6.05 15.25
C SER A 306 -20.41 5.17 15.79
N GLY A 307 -20.72 5.35 17.07
CA GLY A 307 -21.80 4.66 17.78
C GLY A 307 -23.18 5.33 17.68
N ARG A 308 -23.33 6.35 16.83
CA ARG A 308 -24.55 7.20 16.75
C ARG A 308 -25.83 6.48 16.32
N LEU A 309 -25.76 5.18 16.00
CA LEU A 309 -26.89 4.32 15.66
C LEU A 309 -27.04 3.14 16.65
N GLY A 310 -26.49 3.26 17.86
CA GLY A 310 -26.56 2.24 18.92
C GLY A 310 -25.42 1.23 18.92
N GLY A 311 -24.82 0.95 17.76
CA GLY A 311 -23.60 0.14 17.60
C GLY A 311 -22.56 0.83 16.71
N PRO A 312 -21.30 0.34 16.68
CA PRO A 312 -20.27 0.93 15.85
C PRO A 312 -20.58 0.70 14.36
N GLN A 313 -20.67 1.81 13.63
CA GLN A 313 -20.93 1.87 12.19
C GLN A 313 -19.94 2.84 11.54
N ILE A 314 -19.71 2.69 10.23
CA ILE A 314 -18.80 3.56 9.48
C ILE A 314 -19.58 4.70 8.86
N PHE A 315 -19.03 5.91 9.00
CA PHE A 315 -19.52 7.14 8.41
C PHE A 315 -18.42 7.81 7.60
N ILE A 316 -18.82 8.68 6.68
CA ILE A 316 -17.93 9.53 5.91
C ILE A 316 -18.34 10.99 6.07
N LEU A 317 -17.37 11.84 6.37
CA LEU A 317 -17.48 13.29 6.41
C LEU A 317 -16.90 13.86 5.12
N ASN A 318 -17.67 14.69 4.42
CA ASN A 318 -17.15 15.62 3.44
C ASN A 318 -16.75 16.92 4.15
N ARG A 319 -15.46 17.22 4.19
CA ARG A 319 -14.90 18.35 4.95
C ARG A 319 -15.15 19.72 4.31
N ASP A 320 -15.44 19.76 3.01
CA ASP A 320 -15.75 21.02 2.33
C ASP A 320 -17.18 21.48 2.66
N THR A 321 -18.11 20.52 2.80
CA THR A 321 -19.54 20.79 3.02
C THR A 321 -19.98 20.59 4.47
N GLY A 322 -19.22 19.85 5.27
CA GLY A 322 -19.59 19.43 6.62
C GLY A 322 -20.60 18.28 6.67
N VAL A 323 -21.03 17.73 5.52
CA VAL A 323 -22.03 16.67 5.46
C VAL A 323 -21.44 15.34 5.93
N VAL A 324 -22.19 14.63 6.77
CA VAL A 324 -21.86 13.28 7.26
C VAL A 324 -22.87 12.26 6.76
N ASP A 325 -22.39 11.28 6.01
CA ASP A 325 -23.19 10.19 5.45
C ASP A 325 -22.81 8.83 6.05
N ARG A 326 -23.78 7.91 6.09
CA ARG A 326 -23.56 6.52 6.54
C ARG A 326 -22.96 5.69 5.41
N VAL A 327 -21.93 4.90 5.73
CA VAL A 327 -21.23 4.01 4.78
C VAL A 327 -21.72 2.57 4.89
N THR A 328 -21.90 2.05 6.10
CA THR A 328 -22.24 0.63 6.34
C THR A 328 -23.70 0.45 6.71
N TYR A 329 -24.44 -0.33 5.93
CA TYR A 329 -25.87 -0.59 6.16
C TYR A 329 -26.13 -2.00 6.71
N ASP A 330 -25.20 -2.93 6.48
CA ASP A 330 -25.26 -4.31 6.95
C ASP A 330 -24.37 -4.56 8.17
N GLY A 331 -24.77 -5.54 8.98
CA GLY A 331 -24.08 -5.92 10.22
C GLY A 331 -24.26 -4.91 11.37
N THR A 332 -24.15 -5.40 12.60
CA THR A 332 -24.36 -4.59 13.81
C THR A 332 -23.06 -4.01 14.38
N TYR A 333 -21.90 -4.53 13.95
CA TYR A 333 -20.59 -4.14 14.45
C TYR A 333 -19.59 -3.99 13.31
N ASN A 334 -19.36 -2.74 12.89
CA ASN A 334 -18.43 -2.36 11.82
C ASN A 334 -17.42 -1.34 12.36
N THR A 335 -16.12 -1.63 12.28
CA THR A 335 -15.06 -0.83 12.93
C THR A 335 -13.81 -0.69 12.05
N ARG A 336 -12.86 0.12 12.52
CA ARG A 336 -11.51 0.30 11.94
C ARG A 336 -11.54 0.57 10.42
N PRO A 337 -12.21 1.66 9.98
CA PRO A 337 -12.27 1.97 8.57
C PRO A 337 -10.93 2.51 8.05
N SER A 338 -10.64 2.24 6.77
CA SER A 338 -9.58 2.87 6.00
C SER A 338 -10.14 3.33 4.65
N LEU A 339 -9.96 4.60 4.33
CA LEU A 339 -10.37 5.21 3.07
C LEU A 339 -9.24 5.05 2.05
N SER A 340 -9.58 4.68 0.81
CA SER A 340 -8.59 4.59 -0.26
C SER A 340 -8.01 5.97 -0.59
N PRO A 341 -6.77 6.03 -1.09
CA PRO A 341 -6.10 7.27 -1.48
C PRO A 341 -6.92 8.18 -2.42
N ASP A 342 -7.70 7.60 -3.33
CA ASP A 342 -8.59 8.29 -4.28
C ASP A 342 -9.97 8.68 -3.70
N GLY A 343 -10.26 8.29 -2.45
CA GLY A 343 -11.51 8.58 -1.76
C GLY A 343 -12.74 7.86 -2.32
N ARG A 344 -12.55 6.78 -3.10
CA ARG A 344 -13.63 5.98 -3.71
C ARG A 344 -14.03 4.76 -2.88
N PHE A 345 -13.07 4.07 -2.27
CA PHE A 345 -13.29 2.81 -1.58
C PHE A 345 -13.07 2.95 -0.08
N VAL A 346 -13.90 2.27 0.71
CA VAL A 346 -13.73 2.16 2.16
C VAL A 346 -13.58 0.69 2.51
N VAL A 347 -12.49 0.32 3.18
CA VAL A 347 -12.37 -1.00 3.81
C VAL A 347 -12.62 -0.88 5.30
N PHE A 348 -13.22 -1.91 5.89
CA PHE A 348 -13.53 -1.94 7.33
C PHE A 348 -13.64 -3.39 7.82
N ALA A 349 -13.50 -3.57 9.13
CA ALA A 349 -13.71 -4.86 9.78
C ALA A 349 -15.19 -4.97 10.22
N ARG A 350 -15.84 -6.09 9.89
CA ARG A 350 -17.20 -6.42 10.32
C ARG A 350 -17.17 -7.68 11.18
N MET A 351 -17.89 -7.66 12.30
CA MET A 351 -18.16 -8.89 13.04
C MET A 351 -19.15 -9.77 12.27
N THR A 352 -18.79 -11.03 12.05
CA THR A 352 -19.65 -12.06 11.44
C THR A 352 -19.74 -13.27 12.37
N ASP A 353 -20.60 -14.23 12.06
CA ASP A 353 -20.70 -15.50 12.82
C ASP A 353 -19.39 -16.30 12.82
N SER A 354 -18.49 -16.02 11.87
CA SER A 354 -17.17 -16.67 11.76
C SER A 354 -16.02 -15.83 12.34
N GLY A 355 -16.32 -14.75 13.06
CA GLY A 355 -15.35 -13.76 13.56
C GLY A 355 -15.27 -12.51 12.67
N HIS A 356 -14.27 -11.66 12.92
CA HIS A 356 -14.12 -10.44 12.13
C HIS A 356 -13.68 -10.73 10.69
N ARG A 357 -14.26 -10.05 9.69
CA ARG A 357 -13.86 -10.12 8.29
C ARG A 357 -13.69 -8.74 7.70
N ILE A 358 -12.85 -8.63 6.68
CA ILE A 358 -12.63 -7.38 5.96
C ILE A 358 -13.64 -7.27 4.82
N PHE A 359 -14.37 -6.16 4.81
CA PHE A 359 -15.28 -5.76 3.76
C PHE A 359 -14.76 -4.53 3.05
N ILE A 360 -15.20 -4.33 1.81
CA ILE A 360 -14.96 -3.13 1.02
C ILE A 360 -16.28 -2.57 0.49
N ARG A 361 -16.45 -1.25 0.59
CA ARG A 361 -17.54 -0.48 0.00
C ARG A 361 -17.00 0.42 -1.11
N ASP A 362 -17.57 0.33 -2.30
CA ASP A 362 -17.38 1.32 -3.36
C ASP A 362 -18.42 2.43 -3.18
N LEU A 363 -17.97 3.66 -2.92
CA LEU A 363 -18.83 4.81 -2.66
C LEU A 363 -19.47 5.38 -3.93
N VAL A 364 -18.97 5.04 -5.12
CA VAL A 364 -19.50 5.54 -6.39
C VAL A 364 -20.63 4.67 -6.89
N VAL A 365 -20.43 3.34 -6.93
CA VAL A 365 -21.47 2.40 -7.38
C VAL A 365 -22.32 1.85 -6.24
N ASN A 366 -22.03 2.26 -5.00
CA ASN A 366 -22.78 1.90 -3.80
C ASN A 366 -22.89 0.37 -3.60
N GLN A 367 -21.78 -0.34 -3.84
CA GLN A 367 -21.69 -1.81 -3.70
C GLN A 367 -20.73 -2.19 -2.58
N GLU A 368 -21.11 -3.18 -1.79
CA GLU A 368 -20.30 -3.76 -0.72
C GLU A 368 -19.98 -5.23 -1.02
N ARG A 369 -18.80 -5.70 -0.63
CA ARG A 369 -18.43 -7.13 -0.67
C ARG A 369 -17.40 -7.47 0.39
N GLN A 370 -17.35 -8.74 0.78
CA GLN A 370 -16.27 -9.29 1.61
C GLN A 370 -15.02 -9.52 0.76
N ILE A 371 -13.83 -9.24 1.31
CA ILE A 371 -12.53 -9.45 0.62
C ILE A 371 -11.54 -10.31 1.41
N SER A 372 -11.85 -10.67 2.65
CA SER A 372 -11.04 -11.62 3.42
C SER A 372 -11.82 -12.88 3.77
N PHE A 373 -11.12 -14.01 3.83
CA PHE A 373 -11.69 -15.34 4.03
C PHE A 373 -10.74 -16.21 4.85
N GLY A 374 -11.29 -17.28 5.43
CA GLY A 374 -10.54 -18.26 6.22
C GLY A 374 -10.97 -18.34 7.69
N PRO A 375 -10.26 -19.14 8.51
CA PRO A 375 -10.50 -19.25 9.94
C PRO A 375 -9.94 -18.04 10.71
N GLY A 376 -10.40 -17.85 11.96
CA GLY A 376 -9.93 -16.78 12.84
C GLY A 376 -10.66 -15.45 12.61
N SER A 377 -10.02 -14.35 13.01
CA SER A 377 -10.53 -12.98 12.85
C SER A 377 -9.53 -12.17 12.04
N ASP A 378 -10.06 -11.39 11.09
CA ASP A 378 -9.34 -10.42 10.28
C ASP A 378 -9.76 -9.00 10.70
N GLU A 379 -8.81 -8.19 11.15
CA GLU A 379 -9.04 -6.88 11.77
C GLU A 379 -8.04 -5.84 11.24
N ASP A 380 -8.27 -4.56 11.56
CA ASP A 380 -7.37 -3.44 11.25
C ASP A 380 -6.96 -3.34 9.76
N PRO A 381 -7.92 -3.25 8.82
CA PRO A 381 -7.58 -3.10 7.42
C PRO A 381 -6.96 -1.73 7.12
N SER A 382 -6.01 -1.70 6.20
CA SER A 382 -5.31 -0.50 5.76
C SER A 382 -5.01 -0.58 4.27
N PHE A 383 -5.43 0.43 3.52
CA PHE A 383 -5.07 0.57 2.11
C PHE A 383 -3.59 0.90 1.93
N ASP A 384 -2.99 0.32 0.91
CA ASP A 384 -1.69 0.75 0.42
C ASP A 384 -1.77 2.11 -0.30
N PRO A 385 -0.63 2.78 -0.58
CA PRO A 385 -0.62 4.10 -1.20
C PRO A 385 -1.23 4.13 -2.61
N ASP A 386 -1.31 3.00 -3.29
CA ASP A 386 -1.90 2.90 -4.63
C ASP A 386 -3.42 2.62 -4.62
N GLY A 387 -3.97 2.24 -3.45
CA GLY A 387 -5.38 1.90 -3.27
C GLY A 387 -5.79 0.55 -3.89
N TYR A 388 -4.82 -0.32 -4.13
CA TYR A 388 -5.01 -1.63 -4.76
C TYR A 388 -4.88 -2.79 -3.76
N PHE A 389 -3.90 -2.70 -2.87
CA PHE A 389 -3.65 -3.68 -1.83
C PHE A 389 -4.28 -3.25 -0.50
N VAL A 390 -4.65 -4.24 0.29
CA VAL A 390 -5.22 -4.06 1.63
C VAL A 390 -4.46 -4.97 2.58
N SER A 391 -3.75 -4.38 3.54
CA SER A 391 -3.15 -5.13 4.64
C SER A 391 -4.12 -5.22 5.81
N PHE A 392 -4.08 -6.31 6.57
CA PHE A 392 -4.90 -6.50 7.76
C PHE A 392 -4.21 -7.46 8.74
N ALA A 393 -4.58 -7.39 10.01
CA ALA A 393 -4.16 -8.33 11.04
C ALA A 393 -5.06 -9.57 11.00
N SER A 394 -4.50 -10.77 11.11
CA SER A 394 -5.28 -12.02 11.10
C SER A 394 -4.76 -13.06 12.08
N SER A 395 -5.68 -13.71 12.80
CA SER A 395 -5.38 -14.84 13.69
C SER A 395 -5.46 -16.21 13.02
N ARG A 396 -5.61 -16.27 11.68
CA ARG A 396 -5.79 -17.51 10.91
C ARG A 396 -4.72 -18.59 11.11
N GLY A 397 -3.53 -18.21 11.59
CA GLY A 397 -2.40 -19.11 11.83
C GLY A 397 -2.13 -19.40 13.32
N GLY A 398 -3.08 -19.14 14.21
CA GLY A 398 -2.96 -19.37 15.67
C GLY A 398 -2.39 -18.20 16.47
N GLY A 399 -1.58 -17.34 15.85
CA GLY A 399 -1.18 -16.02 16.37
C GLY A 399 -1.58 -14.91 15.40
N THR A 400 -1.66 -13.67 15.89
CA THR A 400 -2.06 -12.54 15.03
C THR A 400 -0.86 -12.11 14.18
N LYS A 401 -1.00 -12.18 12.86
CA LYS A 401 0.04 -11.78 11.89
C LYS A 401 -0.53 -10.80 10.88
N ILE A 402 0.35 -10.11 10.14
CA ILE A 402 -0.08 -9.22 9.07
C ILE A 402 -0.19 -9.98 7.76
N TYR A 403 -1.32 -9.84 7.10
CA TYR A 403 -1.58 -10.37 5.76
C TYR A 403 -1.90 -9.23 4.80
N VAL A 404 -1.69 -9.47 3.51
CA VAL A 404 -2.09 -8.56 2.44
C VAL A 404 -2.95 -9.30 1.43
N THR A 405 -4.04 -8.67 1.00
CA THR A 405 -4.90 -9.08 -0.11
C THR A 405 -5.07 -7.91 -1.07
N THR A 406 -5.83 -8.11 -2.12
CA THR A 406 -6.21 -7.08 -3.09
C THR A 406 -7.57 -6.55 -2.73
N ARG A 407 -7.91 -5.37 -3.24
CA ARG A 407 -9.29 -4.84 -3.14
C ARG A 407 -10.35 -5.75 -3.79
N TYR A 408 -9.95 -6.76 -4.55
CA TYR A 408 -10.84 -7.76 -5.16
C TYR A 408 -10.98 -9.04 -4.34
N GLY A 409 -10.20 -9.21 -3.28
CA GLY A 409 -10.26 -10.38 -2.38
C GLY A 409 -9.48 -11.59 -2.87
N ASP A 410 -8.37 -11.39 -3.59
CA ASP A 410 -7.43 -12.47 -3.92
C ASP A 410 -6.89 -13.18 -2.66
N PRO A 411 -6.38 -14.42 -2.79
CA PRO A 411 -5.81 -15.15 -1.66
C PRO A 411 -4.79 -14.31 -0.88
N ALA A 412 -5.05 -14.14 0.42
CA ALA A 412 -4.23 -13.30 1.26
C ALA A 412 -2.84 -13.93 1.50
N ARG A 413 -1.82 -13.10 1.49
CA ARG A 413 -0.41 -13.49 1.65
C ARG A 413 0.13 -12.96 2.96
N LEU A 414 0.90 -13.79 3.66
CA LEU A 414 1.56 -13.41 4.91
C LEU A 414 2.69 -12.42 4.61
N ILE A 415 2.73 -11.31 5.35
CA ILE A 415 3.90 -10.44 5.43
C ILE A 415 4.75 -10.91 6.63
N PRO A 416 6.02 -11.32 6.43
CA PRO A 416 6.88 -11.72 7.53
C PRO A 416 7.08 -10.58 8.55
N THR A 417 6.66 -10.82 9.79
CA THR A 417 6.86 -9.88 10.92
C THR A 417 7.73 -10.45 12.04
N GLY A 418 8.37 -11.59 11.78
CA GLY A 418 9.14 -12.36 12.77
C GLY A 418 8.26 -13.06 13.82
N SER A 419 8.87 -13.40 14.95
CA SER A 419 8.19 -14.00 16.11
C SER A 419 7.25 -13.02 16.81
N GLY A 420 6.23 -13.51 17.53
CA GLY A 420 5.27 -12.68 18.27
C GLY A 420 4.12 -12.11 17.41
N ASP A 421 3.08 -11.62 18.07
CA ASP A 421 1.88 -11.11 17.41
C ASP A 421 2.13 -9.72 16.80
N ALA A 422 1.62 -9.48 15.60
CA ALA A 422 1.65 -8.21 14.88
C ALA A 422 0.24 -7.79 14.44
N MET A 423 -0.09 -6.50 14.60
CA MET A 423 -1.42 -5.95 14.40
C MET A 423 -1.39 -4.46 14.01
N ALA A 424 -2.54 -3.87 13.69
CA ALA A 424 -2.69 -2.46 13.32
C ALA A 424 -1.70 -2.00 12.22
N PRO A 425 -1.71 -2.64 11.03
CA PRO A 425 -0.85 -2.22 9.92
C PRO A 425 -1.23 -0.83 9.40
N ALA A 426 -0.23 -0.03 9.03
CA ALA A 426 -0.39 1.28 8.42
C ALA A 426 0.70 1.53 7.38
N TRP A 427 0.28 1.82 6.15
CA TRP A 427 1.20 2.12 5.05
C TRP A 427 1.66 3.58 5.08
N GLY A 428 2.96 3.79 4.89
CA GLY A 428 3.52 5.09 4.58
C GLY A 428 3.44 5.39 3.09
N VAL A 429 3.43 6.66 2.71
CA VAL A 429 3.49 7.05 1.31
C VAL A 429 4.84 6.64 0.73
N ALA A 430 4.83 6.19 -0.53
CA ALA A 430 6.05 5.86 -1.26
C ALA A 430 6.99 7.06 -1.33
N LYS A 431 8.26 6.86 -0.97
CA LYS A 431 9.29 7.82 -1.37
C LYS A 431 9.60 7.54 -2.83
N ALA A 432 9.48 8.56 -3.68
CA ALA A 432 10.11 8.48 -4.99
C ALA A 432 11.61 8.26 -4.75
N LEU A 433 12.08 7.05 -5.06
CA LEU A 433 13.50 6.78 -5.18
C LEU A 433 13.88 7.26 -6.58
N ASP A 434 14.42 8.48 -6.66
CA ASP A 434 15.05 9.01 -7.87
C ASP A 434 16.30 8.18 -8.26
#